data_AF-A0A2X0IZR2-F1
#
_entry.id   AF-A0A2X0IZR2-F1
#
_cell.length_a   1.000
_cell.length_b   1.000
_cell.length_c   1.000
_cell.angle_alpha   90.00
_cell.angle_beta   90.00
_cell.angle_gamma   90.00
#
_symmetry.space_group_name_H-M   'P 1'
#
loop_
_entity.id
_entity.type
_entity.pdbx_description
1 polymer ?
#
loop_
_entity_poly.entity_id
_entity_poly.type
_entity_poly.pdbx_seq_one_letter_code
_entity_poly.pdbx_strand_id
1 'polypeptide(L)'
;MTRPSPSRQALLSGAVLAAAVALAPPASAAENAGHWHTQPCDQGQAAFWEPLNHTPGIFLQCDRPEDAASAVTTGMLSTQFQRANAIAAQLQQDHDLALRTEVPCRVGDLASVQGRFGQCVR
;
A
#
# COMPACT_ATOMS: atom_id res chain seq x y z
N MET A 1 -54.01 22.14 41.88
CA MET A 1 -52.85 21.25 42.11
C MET A 1 -51.60 22.11 42.03
N THR A 2 -50.83 22.13 43.11
CA THR A 2 -49.74 23.07 43.42
C THR A 2 -48.42 22.62 42.80
N ARG A 3 -47.57 23.54 42.31
CA ARG A 3 -46.09 23.48 42.33
C ARG A 3 -45.46 24.85 41.95
N PRO A 4 -44.23 25.15 42.40
CA PRO A 4 -43.86 26.43 43.01
C PRO A 4 -42.88 27.29 42.17
N SER A 5 -42.71 28.54 42.60
CA SER A 5 -41.70 29.52 42.16
C SER A 5 -40.48 29.49 43.11
N PRO A 6 -39.50 30.41 42.98
CA PRO A 6 -38.24 30.32 42.24
C PRO A 6 -37.05 30.14 43.22
N SER A 7 -35.83 30.23 42.68
CA SER A 7 -34.54 30.52 43.37
C SER A 7 -33.55 29.34 43.33
N ARG A 8 -32.43 29.53 42.63
CA ARG A 8 -31.14 29.96 43.22
C ARG A 8 -30.01 29.66 42.24
N GLN A 9 -29.35 30.73 41.84
CA GLN A 9 -27.89 30.90 41.81
C GLN A 9 -27.08 29.97 40.90
N ALA A 10 -26.54 30.61 39.86
CA ALA A 10 -25.29 30.24 39.22
C ALA A 10 -24.18 29.99 40.25
N LEU A 11 -23.22 29.12 39.89
CA LEU A 11 -21.78 29.42 39.80
C LEU A 11 -21.01 28.13 39.48
N LEU A 12 -20.26 28.19 38.37
CA LEU A 12 -18.87 27.77 38.21
C LEU A 12 -18.44 26.30 38.42
N SER A 13 -17.94 25.77 37.31
CA SER A 13 -16.62 25.13 37.19
C SER A 13 -16.37 23.77 37.82
N GLY A 14 -15.99 22.79 36.99
CA GLY A 14 -15.22 21.65 37.47
C GLY A 14 -15.20 20.43 36.55
N ALA A 15 -14.28 20.44 35.58
CA ALA A 15 -13.66 19.28 34.93
C ALA A 15 -14.55 18.11 34.46
N VAL A 16 -14.92 18.11 33.18
CA VAL A 16 -15.21 16.86 32.48
C VAL A 16 -13.87 16.17 32.24
N LEU A 17 -13.56 15.15 33.03
CA LEU A 17 -12.45 14.24 32.79
C LEU A 17 -12.65 13.57 31.43
N ALA A 18 -11.77 13.92 30.49
CA ALA A 18 -11.65 13.27 29.20
C ALA A 18 -11.22 11.80 29.41
N ALA A 19 -12.09 10.88 29.04
CA ALA A 19 -11.72 9.50 28.76
C ALA A 19 -12.08 9.21 27.30
N ALA A 20 -11.28 9.75 26.38
CA ALA A 20 -11.19 9.20 25.04
C ALA A 20 -10.46 7.86 25.16
N VAL A 21 -11.21 6.78 25.41
CA VAL A 21 -10.69 5.43 25.19
C VAL A 21 -10.42 5.35 23.70
N ALA A 22 -9.13 5.40 23.35
CA ALA A 22 -8.67 5.28 21.98
C ALA A 22 -9.29 4.01 21.36
N LEU A 23 -10.13 4.18 20.35
CA LEU A 23 -10.31 3.20 19.30
C LEU A 23 -9.01 3.16 18.48
N ALA A 24 -7.89 2.82 19.13
CA ALA A 24 -6.71 2.39 18.42
C ALA A 24 -7.00 0.94 18.01
N PRO A 25 -7.11 0.61 16.71
CA PRO A 25 -7.08 -0.78 16.31
C PRO A 25 -5.79 -1.39 16.90
N PRO A 26 -5.86 -2.58 17.54
CA PRO A 26 -4.67 -3.24 18.04
C PRO A 26 -3.71 -3.45 16.88
N ALA A 27 -2.41 -3.36 17.17
CA ALA A 27 -1.29 -3.59 16.26
C ALA A 27 -1.20 -5.06 15.79
N SER A 28 -2.33 -5.67 15.42
CA SER A 28 -2.49 -7.07 15.05
C SER A 28 -2.16 -7.35 13.57
N ALA A 29 -1.48 -6.44 12.87
CA ALA A 29 -0.92 -6.70 11.55
C ALA A 29 0.46 -7.38 11.60
N ALA A 30 1.08 -7.46 12.79
CA ALA A 30 2.46 -7.91 12.93
C ALA A 30 2.63 -9.42 13.19
N GLU A 31 1.58 -10.16 13.56
CA GLU A 31 1.73 -11.54 14.06
C GLU A 31 2.05 -12.58 12.97
N ASN A 32 2.04 -12.21 11.69
CA ASN A 32 2.49 -13.05 10.57
C ASN A 32 3.24 -12.22 9.51
N ALA A 33 4.01 -11.22 9.94
CA ALA A 33 4.88 -10.48 9.04
C ALA A 33 5.97 -11.42 8.49
N GLY A 34 6.00 -11.59 7.18
CA GLY A 34 7.11 -12.23 6.48
C GLY A 34 8.26 -11.26 6.27
N HIS A 35 9.31 -11.76 5.64
CA HIS A 35 10.48 -10.99 5.24
C HIS A 35 10.72 -11.12 3.72
N TRP A 36 11.30 -10.07 3.13
CA TRP A 36 11.61 -10.07 1.70
C TRP A 36 12.81 -10.96 1.39
N HIS A 37 12.58 -12.04 0.64
CA HIS A 37 13.64 -12.75 -0.06
C HIS A 37 13.81 -12.10 -1.45
N THR A 38 15.01 -11.59 -1.75
CA THR A 38 15.27 -10.89 -3.02
C THR A 38 16.32 -11.60 -3.87
N GLN A 39 16.06 -11.67 -5.17
CA GLN A 39 16.96 -12.22 -6.16
C GLN A 39 17.38 -11.11 -7.14
N PRO A 40 18.67 -11.04 -7.52
CA PRO A 40 19.11 -10.07 -8.51
C PRO A 40 18.50 -10.44 -9.87
N CYS A 41 18.17 -9.43 -10.67
CA CYS A 41 17.94 -9.61 -12.10
C CYS A 41 19.27 -9.72 -12.86
N ASP A 42 19.20 -10.14 -14.13
CA ASP A 42 20.38 -10.22 -14.99
C ASP A 42 20.99 -8.83 -15.25
N GLN A 43 22.21 -8.81 -15.81
CA GLN A 43 22.93 -7.57 -16.06
C GLN A 43 22.12 -6.61 -16.96
N GLY A 44 21.92 -5.39 -16.46
CA GLY A 44 21.16 -4.34 -17.17
C GLY A 44 19.64 -4.44 -16.98
N GLN A 45 19.15 -5.40 -16.20
CA GLN A 45 17.74 -5.53 -15.85
C GLN A 45 17.46 -5.10 -14.41
N ALA A 46 16.20 -4.80 -14.13
CA ALA A 46 15.65 -4.66 -12.80
C ALA A 46 14.25 -5.25 -12.75
N ALA A 47 13.71 -5.44 -11.55
CA ALA A 47 12.34 -5.91 -11.38
C ALA A 47 11.34 -4.77 -11.65
N PHE A 48 10.41 -4.98 -12.58
CA PHE A 48 9.37 -4.04 -12.96
C PHE A 48 8.00 -4.70 -12.90
N TRP A 49 7.00 -3.93 -12.48
CA TRP A 49 5.61 -4.30 -12.67
C TRP A 49 5.21 -3.94 -14.09
N GLU A 50 4.66 -4.90 -14.82
CA GLU A 50 4.27 -4.72 -16.22
C GLU A 50 2.80 -5.04 -16.45
N PRO A 51 2.16 -4.35 -17.41
CA PRO A 51 0.78 -4.61 -17.75
C PRO A 51 0.63 -5.93 -18.51
N LEU A 52 -0.39 -6.72 -18.15
CA LEU A 52 -0.82 -7.83 -19.00
C LEU A 52 -1.52 -7.27 -20.25
N ASN A 53 -1.21 -7.83 -21.43
CA ASN A 53 -1.75 -7.31 -22.70
C ASN A 53 -3.03 -8.01 -23.18
N HIS A 54 -3.30 -9.23 -22.69
CA HIS A 54 -4.42 -10.07 -23.14
C HIS A 54 -5.45 -10.38 -22.05
N THR A 55 -5.13 -10.07 -20.80
CA THR A 55 -6.03 -10.24 -19.64
C THR A 55 -5.91 -9.06 -18.69
N PRO A 56 -6.92 -8.78 -17.86
CA PRO A 56 -6.78 -7.80 -16.78
C PRO A 56 -5.67 -8.20 -15.79
N GLY A 57 -4.95 -7.20 -15.28
CA GLY A 57 -3.93 -7.37 -14.24
C GLY A 57 -2.53 -6.90 -14.65
N ILE A 58 -1.62 -7.05 -13.70
CA ILE A 58 -0.20 -6.74 -13.82
C ILE A 58 0.60 -7.92 -13.29
N PHE A 59 1.87 -7.97 -13.63
CA PHE A 59 2.78 -9.00 -13.17
C PHE A 59 4.16 -8.40 -12.92
N LEU A 60 4.94 -9.02 -12.02
CA LEU A 60 6.30 -8.61 -11.74
C LEU A 60 7.26 -9.47 -12.57
N GLN A 61 8.22 -8.87 -13.24
CA GLN A 61 9.30 -9.59 -13.92
C GLN A 61 10.61 -8.80 -13.90
N CYS A 62 11.72 -9.48 -14.17
CA CYS A 62 12.98 -8.83 -14.48
C CYS A 62 12.98 -8.44 -15.96
N ASP A 63 13.15 -7.15 -16.24
CA ASP A 63 13.23 -6.64 -17.61
C ASP A 63 14.20 -5.46 -17.71
N ARG A 64 14.49 -5.01 -18.93
CA ARG A 64 15.25 -3.78 -19.16
C ARG A 64 14.38 -2.55 -18.89
N PRO A 65 14.97 -1.47 -18.34
CA PRO A 65 14.22 -0.24 -18.06
C PRO A 65 13.47 0.32 -19.27
N GLU A 66 14.10 0.29 -20.45
CA GLU A 66 13.50 0.78 -21.69
C GLU A 66 12.31 -0.06 -22.17
N ASP A 67 12.39 -1.39 -22.00
CA ASP A 67 11.36 -2.32 -22.43
C ASP A 67 10.14 -2.21 -21.49
N ALA A 68 10.37 -2.20 -20.17
CA ALA A 68 9.32 -1.99 -19.17
C ALA A 68 8.63 -0.63 -19.32
N ALA A 69 9.39 0.46 -19.56
CA ALA A 69 8.82 1.79 -19.80
C ALA A 69 7.99 1.84 -21.09
N SER A 70 8.44 1.14 -22.14
CA SER A 70 7.72 1.02 -23.40
C SER A 70 6.41 0.25 -23.24
N ALA A 71 6.41 -0.83 -22.45
CA ALA A 71 5.20 -1.61 -22.14
C ALA A 71 4.15 -0.77 -21.42
N VAL A 72 4.55 -0.02 -20.38
CA VAL A 72 3.65 0.90 -19.66
C VAL A 72 3.13 1.99 -20.58
N THR A 73 4.01 2.67 -21.32
CA THR A 73 3.62 3.76 -22.23
C THR A 73 2.64 3.28 -23.31
N THR A 74 2.92 2.14 -23.93
CA THR A 74 2.06 1.53 -24.95
C THR A 74 0.70 1.16 -24.35
N GLY A 75 0.68 0.55 -23.16
CA GLY A 75 -0.56 0.22 -22.48
C GLY A 75 -1.40 1.44 -22.12
N MET A 76 -0.78 2.55 -21.66
CA MET A 76 -1.47 3.80 -21.36
C MET A 76 -2.19 4.40 -22.58
N LEU A 77 -1.63 4.21 -23.78
CA LEU A 77 -2.23 4.70 -25.04
C LEU A 77 -3.38 3.81 -25.54
N SER A 78 -3.60 2.63 -24.97
CA SER A 78 -4.72 1.74 -25.33
C SER A 78 -6.08 2.28 -24.84
N THR A 79 -7.19 1.68 -25.28
CA THR A 79 -8.57 2.13 -25.01
C THR A 79 -9.40 1.16 -24.15
N GLN A 80 -8.83 0.03 -23.71
CA GLN A 80 -9.53 -1.00 -22.92
C GLN A 80 -8.80 -1.32 -21.61
N PHE A 81 -8.90 -2.56 -21.12
CA PHE A 81 -8.28 -3.00 -19.87
C PHE A 81 -6.75 -2.83 -19.87
N GLN A 82 -6.09 -2.80 -21.03
CA GLN A 82 -4.64 -2.56 -21.09
C GLN A 82 -4.25 -1.19 -20.51
N ARG A 83 -5.08 -0.15 -20.68
CA ARG A 83 -4.84 1.15 -20.06
C ARG A 83 -4.88 1.06 -18.55
N ALA A 84 -5.89 0.36 -18.01
CA ALA A 84 -6.02 0.15 -16.58
C ALA A 84 -4.83 -0.65 -16.02
N ASN A 85 -4.39 -1.68 -16.76
CA ASN A 85 -3.21 -2.47 -16.39
C ASN A 85 -1.94 -1.60 -16.37
N ALA A 86 -1.73 -0.74 -17.36
CA ALA A 86 -0.55 0.11 -17.40
C ALA A 86 -0.53 1.14 -16.26
N ILE A 87 -1.69 1.71 -15.92
CA ILE A 87 -1.82 2.60 -14.76
C ILE A 87 -1.53 1.84 -13.47
N ALA A 88 -2.10 0.64 -13.31
CA ALA A 88 -1.86 -0.19 -12.12
C ALA A 88 -0.37 -0.57 -12.00
N ALA A 89 0.28 -0.90 -13.12
CA ALA A 89 1.70 -1.23 -13.17
C ALA A 89 2.53 -0.03 -12.71
N GLN A 90 2.29 1.16 -13.27
CA GLN A 90 2.99 2.38 -12.85
C GLN A 90 2.79 2.69 -11.37
N LEU A 91 1.54 2.64 -10.88
CA LEU A 91 1.25 2.91 -9.47
C LEU A 91 1.94 1.91 -8.54
N GLN A 92 2.00 0.64 -8.92
CA GLN A 92 2.70 -0.37 -8.13
C GLN A 92 4.22 -0.19 -8.18
N GLN A 93 4.78 0.21 -9.31
CA GLN A 93 6.20 0.61 -9.38
C GLN A 93 6.48 1.78 -8.42
N ASP A 94 5.64 2.82 -8.44
CA ASP A 94 5.80 4.00 -7.59
C ASP A 94 5.70 3.65 -6.10
N HIS A 95 4.79 2.73 -5.74
CA HIS A 95 4.66 2.20 -4.38
C HIS A 95 5.96 1.51 -3.93
N ASP A 96 6.58 0.74 -4.81
CA ASP A 96 7.76 -0.07 -4.50
C ASP A 96 9.07 0.73 -4.48
N LEU A 97 9.10 1.97 -5.01
CA LEU A 97 10.30 2.83 -5.03
C LEU A 97 10.93 3.04 -3.65
N ALA A 98 10.12 3.11 -2.60
CA ALA A 98 10.59 3.32 -1.22
C ALA A 98 10.78 2.01 -0.44
N LEU A 99 10.44 0.86 -1.04
CA LEU A 99 10.44 -0.43 -0.37
C LEU A 99 11.88 -0.92 -0.13
N ARG A 100 12.11 -1.46 1.06
CA ARG A 100 13.39 -2.02 1.48
C ARG A 100 13.18 -3.42 2.06
N THR A 101 14.24 -4.21 2.10
CA THR A 101 14.23 -5.58 2.62
C THR A 101 13.81 -5.68 4.09
N GLU A 102 14.00 -4.62 4.87
CA GLU A 102 13.67 -4.59 6.30
C GLU A 102 12.19 -4.28 6.57
N VAL A 103 11.44 -3.84 5.55
CA VAL A 103 10.02 -3.54 5.70
C VAL A 103 9.26 -4.87 5.84
N PRO A 104 8.46 -5.08 6.90
CA PRO A 104 7.67 -6.29 7.04
C PRO A 104 6.66 -6.40 5.89
N CYS A 105 6.44 -7.62 5.42
CA CYS A 105 5.58 -7.90 4.28
C CYS A 105 4.57 -9.01 4.59
N ARG A 106 3.58 -9.22 3.72
CA ARG A 106 2.66 -10.34 3.84
C ARG A 106 3.17 -11.50 2.99
N VAL A 107 3.29 -12.68 3.60
CA VAL A 107 3.80 -13.89 2.93
C VAL A 107 3.04 -14.14 1.62
N GLY A 108 3.79 -14.33 0.54
CA GLY A 108 3.28 -14.52 -0.82
C GLY A 108 3.22 -13.24 -1.66
N ASP A 109 3.37 -12.06 -1.06
CA ASP A 109 3.47 -10.81 -1.81
C ASP A 109 4.72 -10.82 -2.71
N LEU A 110 4.60 -10.19 -3.87
CA LEU A 110 5.71 -9.88 -4.77
C LEU A 110 5.95 -8.38 -4.75
N ALA A 111 7.18 -7.94 -4.98
CA ALA A 111 7.51 -6.53 -5.12
C ALA A 111 8.86 -6.31 -5.82
N SER A 112 9.04 -5.11 -6.39
CA SER A 112 10.36 -4.64 -6.80
C SER A 112 11.08 -4.04 -5.58
N VAL A 113 11.88 -4.83 -4.88
CA VAL A 113 12.58 -4.37 -3.67
C VAL A 113 13.94 -3.82 -4.09
N GLN A 114 14.08 -2.50 -4.16
CA GLN A 114 15.30 -1.82 -4.63
C GLN A 114 15.77 -2.30 -6.02
N GLY A 115 14.82 -2.52 -6.93
CA GLY A 115 15.08 -3.02 -8.28
C GLY A 115 15.36 -4.53 -8.38
N ARG A 116 15.24 -5.28 -7.27
CA ARG A 116 15.41 -6.74 -7.21
C ARG A 116 14.05 -7.43 -7.20
N PHE A 117 13.99 -8.64 -7.74
CA PHE A 117 12.77 -9.44 -7.67
C PHE A 117 12.58 -9.92 -6.24
N GLY A 118 11.54 -9.42 -5.57
CA GLY A 118 11.22 -9.74 -4.19
C GLY A 118 10.03 -10.68 -4.08
N GLN A 119 10.16 -11.70 -3.23
CA GLN A 119 9.05 -12.50 -2.73
C GLN A 119 9.04 -12.46 -1.21
N CYS A 120 7.88 -12.17 -0.63
CA CYS A 120 7.71 -12.24 0.80
C CYS A 120 7.58 -13.70 1.26
N VAL A 121 8.47 -14.14 2.13
CA VAL A 121 8.51 -15.50 2.67
C VAL A 121 8.37 -15.45 4.21
N ARG A 122 8.15 -16.61 4.83
CA ARG A 122 8.16 -16.69 6.30
C ARG A 122 9.59 -16.58 6.83
#